data_AF-X0UFS6-F1
#
_entry.id   AF-X0UFS6-F1
#
_cell.length_a   1.000
_cell.length_b   1.000
_cell.length_c   1.000
_cell.angle_alpha   90.00
_cell.angle_beta   90.00
_cell.angle_gamma   90.00
#
_symmetry.space_group_name_H-M   'P 1'
#
loop_
_entity.id
_entity.type
_entity.pdbx_description
1 polymer ?
#
loop_
_entity_poly.entity_id
_entity_poly.type
_entity_poly.pdbx_seq_one_letter_code
_entity_poly.pdbx_strand_id
1 'polypeptide(L)'
;MFVQSTKIRIASDLQFNNEILSETFPGARTSFAYNFPHDYQSLYWRVVMTTYANRVVATNVHPFGIDTAAPASQVESVYLMDNSYYALIWSGSDTTSGIDSYLVQYRALGESQWQTLHEVTKRTSTTFHPPDGRIYWFRTQAIDKAGLTESTSATGDMSTNQAIQVHRVILYPLIFQ
;
A
#
# COMPACT_ATOMS: atom_id res chain seq x y z
N MET A 1 19.31 23.54 32.06
CA MET A 1 19.69 22.13 32.30
C MET A 1 20.72 21.73 31.26
N PHE A 2 21.91 21.34 31.67
CA PHE A 2 22.97 20.94 30.75
C PHE A 2 22.89 19.42 30.50
N VAL A 3 22.79 19.04 29.23
CA VAL A 3 22.77 17.65 28.80
C VAL A 3 24.21 17.13 28.80
N GLN A 4 24.44 16.02 29.48
CA GLN A 4 25.72 15.32 29.51
C GLN A 4 25.83 14.36 28.33
N SER A 5 24.74 13.67 28.00
CA SER A 5 24.67 12.80 26.82
C SER A 5 23.25 12.67 26.29
N THR A 6 23.16 12.38 24.99
CA THR A 6 21.93 12.02 24.29
C THR A 6 22.11 10.62 23.72
N LYS A 7 21.12 9.75 23.91
CA LYS A 7 21.07 8.40 23.34
C LYS A 7 19.83 8.25 22.47
N ILE A 8 20.01 7.86 21.21
CA ILE A 8 18.92 7.43 20.34
C ILE A 8 18.74 5.92 20.47
N ARG A 9 17.50 5.47 20.59
CA ARG A 9 17.15 4.05 20.60
C ARG A 9 16.13 3.79 19.51
N ILE A 10 16.32 2.72 18.75
CA ILE A 10 15.37 2.20 17.77
C ILE A 10 15.27 0.69 17.98
N ALA A 11 14.07 0.14 18.06
CA ALA A 11 13.81 -1.26 18.32
C ALA A 11 12.64 -1.80 17.49
N SER A 12 12.55 -3.12 17.35
CA SER A 12 11.41 -3.80 16.74
C SER A 12 10.26 -4.06 17.72
N ASP A 13 10.43 -3.72 19.00
CA ASP A 13 9.41 -3.81 20.04
C ASP A 13 9.32 -2.53 20.91
N LEU A 14 8.15 -2.32 21.52
CA LEU A 14 7.84 -1.13 22.32
C LEU A 14 8.70 -1.01 23.60
N GLN A 15 9.18 -2.13 24.12
CA GLN A 15 9.96 -2.20 25.34
C GLN A 15 11.46 -1.99 25.08
N PHE A 16 11.88 -1.94 23.82
CA PHE A 16 13.27 -1.86 23.39
C PHE A 16 14.12 -3.04 23.91
N ASN A 17 13.57 -4.25 23.87
CA ASN A 17 14.30 -5.49 24.15
C ASN A 17 15.12 -5.96 22.96
N ASN A 18 14.66 -5.68 21.74
CA ASN A 18 15.28 -6.01 20.47
C ASN A 18 15.70 -4.73 19.75
N GLU A 19 16.84 -4.18 20.14
CA GLU A 19 17.35 -2.94 19.56
C GLU A 19 18.00 -3.16 18.19
N ILE A 20 17.61 -2.33 17.23
CA ILE A 20 18.25 -2.22 15.91
C ILE A 20 19.35 -1.17 15.97
N LEU A 21 19.14 -0.11 16.75
CA LEU A 21 20.10 0.98 16.95
C LEU A 21 20.06 1.48 18.39
N SER A 22 21.23 1.70 18.98
CA SER A 22 21.39 2.15 20.37
C SER A 22 22.66 3.00 20.51
N GLU A 23 22.63 4.23 19.99
CA GLU A 23 23.82 5.07 19.90
C GLU A 23 23.79 6.21 20.91
N THR A 24 24.92 6.46 21.58
CA THR A 24 25.06 7.50 22.60
C THR A 24 26.08 8.54 22.16
N PHE A 25 25.72 9.80 22.32
CA PHE A 25 26.50 10.96 21.95
C PHE A 25 26.81 11.81 23.18
N PRO A 26 27.99 12.42 23.26
CA PRO A 26 28.29 13.41 24.28
C PRO A 26 27.49 14.70 24.03
N GLY A 27 26.99 15.29 25.11
CA GLY A 27 26.25 16.55 25.08
C GLY A 27 24.86 16.45 24.45
N ALA A 28 24.29 17.61 24.13
CA ALA A 28 23.00 17.72 23.45
C ALA A 28 23.18 17.55 21.93
N ARG A 29 22.88 16.37 21.41
CA ARG A 29 22.79 16.14 19.96
C ARG A 29 21.35 16.32 19.47
N THR A 30 21.17 17.10 18.41
CA THR A 30 19.86 17.47 17.85
C THR A 30 19.54 16.78 16.52
N SER A 31 20.52 16.15 15.88
CA SER A 31 20.35 15.40 14.64
C SER A 31 21.25 14.18 14.59
N PHE A 32 20.80 13.14 13.91
CA PHE A 32 21.56 11.93 13.61
C PHE A 32 20.94 11.26 12.38
N ALA A 33 21.78 10.68 11.53
CA ALA A 33 21.36 10.01 10.31
C ALA A 33 21.74 8.53 10.40
N TYR A 34 20.81 7.66 10.00
CA TYR A 34 21.00 6.22 9.97
C TYR A 34 20.33 5.66 8.72
N ASN A 35 21.06 4.82 7.99
CA ASN A 35 20.54 4.11 6.82
C ASN A 35 20.08 2.72 7.26
N PHE A 36 18.79 2.45 7.11
CA PHE A 36 18.24 1.13 7.39
C PHE A 36 18.62 0.16 6.27
N PRO A 37 19.11 -1.05 6.60
CA PRO A 37 19.57 -2.01 5.58
C PRO A 37 18.42 -2.74 4.88
N HIS A 38 17.22 -2.75 5.49
CA HIS A 38 16.06 -3.50 5.05
C HIS A 38 14.77 -2.73 5.37
N ASP A 39 13.68 -3.18 4.79
CA ASP A 39 12.33 -2.75 5.12
C ASP A 39 11.90 -3.31 6.49
N TYR A 40 11.08 -2.53 7.19
CA TYR A 40 10.54 -2.85 8.49
C TYR A 40 9.09 -2.43 8.57
N GLN A 41 8.19 -3.40 8.77
CA GLN A 41 6.76 -3.12 8.92
C GLN A 41 6.46 -2.22 10.12
N SER A 42 7.17 -2.40 11.23
CA SER A 42 6.97 -1.60 12.44
C SER A 42 8.23 -1.57 13.31
N LEU A 43 8.70 -0.36 13.57
CA LEU A 43 9.79 0.00 14.47
C LEU A 43 9.32 1.04 15.48
N TYR A 44 10.09 1.17 16.55
CA TYR A 44 9.82 2.09 17.65
C TYR A 44 11.08 2.86 17.97
N TRP A 45 11.00 4.19 18.02
CA TRP A 45 12.13 5.02 18.39
C TRP A 45 11.82 5.93 19.57
N ARG A 46 12.89 6.29 20.29
CA ARG A 46 12.86 7.33 21.33
C ARG A 46 14.24 7.94 21.52
N VAL A 47 14.28 9.12 22.12
CA VAL A 47 15.51 9.77 22.57
C VAL A 47 15.56 9.77 24.09
N VAL A 48 16.71 9.42 24.65
CA VAL A 48 17.02 9.42 26.08
C VAL A 48 18.13 10.44 26.32
N MET A 49 17.95 11.36 27.25
CA MET A 49 18.96 12.34 27.64
C MET A 49 19.38 12.09 29.07
N THR A 50 20.68 12.12 29.32
CA THR A 50 21.26 12.13 30.66
C THR A 50 21.86 13.50 30.92
N THR A 51 21.55 14.08 32.06
CA THR A 51 22.07 15.40 32.49
C THR A 51 23.31 15.24 33.37
N TYR A 52 24.10 16.29 33.55
CA TYR A 52 25.25 16.26 34.48
C TYR A 52 24.87 16.00 35.95
N ALA A 53 23.59 16.15 36.30
CA ALA A 53 23.06 15.78 37.61
C ALA A 53 22.58 14.30 37.66
N ASN A 54 22.98 13.48 36.69
CA ASN A 54 22.57 12.08 36.51
C ASN A 54 21.07 11.85 36.34
N ARG A 55 20.28 12.91 36.09
CA ARG A 55 18.86 12.77 35.74
C ARG A 55 18.73 12.23 34.31
N VAL A 56 17.91 11.20 34.14
CA VAL A 56 17.55 10.62 32.84
C VAL A 56 16.14 11.09 32.45
N VAL A 57 15.99 11.55 31.21
CA VAL A 57 14.71 11.95 30.62
C VAL A 57 14.55 11.26 29.28
N ALA A 58 13.40 10.66 29.00
CA ALA A 58 13.11 10.03 27.72
C ALA A 58 11.90 10.70 27.05
N THR A 59 11.90 10.75 25.73
CA THR A 59 10.70 11.09 24.96
C THR A 59 9.67 9.97 25.05
N ASN A 60 8.44 10.26 24.60
CA ASN A 60 7.49 9.19 24.27
C ASN A 60 8.08 8.27 23.19
N VAL A 61 7.55 7.04 23.14
CA VAL A 61 7.88 6.07 22.10
C VAL A 61 7.05 6.37 20.87
N HIS A 62 7.70 6.48 19.71
CA HIS A 62 7.06 6.80 18.45
C HIS A 62 7.19 5.61 17.48
N PRO A 63 6.07 5.07 16.96
CA PRO A 63 6.11 4.02 15.95
C PRO A 63 6.38 4.60 14.56
N PHE A 64 7.02 3.81 13.71
CA PHE A 64 7.22 4.09 12.28
C PHE A 64 7.49 2.80 11.51
N GLY A 65 7.45 2.84 10.18
CA GLY A 65 7.86 1.75 9.30
C GLY A 65 8.87 2.25 8.27
N ILE A 66 9.59 1.32 7.64
CA ILE A 66 10.45 1.56 6.50
C ILE A 66 9.96 0.62 5.40
N ASP A 67 9.63 1.18 4.25
CA ASP A 67 9.19 0.42 3.09
C ASP A 67 9.78 1.05 1.83
N THR A 68 10.42 0.22 1.01
CA THR A 68 11.08 0.64 -0.22
C THR A 68 10.59 -0.13 -1.44
N ALA A 69 9.74 -1.14 -1.24
CA ALA A 69 9.20 -1.96 -2.30
C ALA A 69 7.89 -1.36 -2.83
N ALA A 70 7.80 -1.13 -4.13
CA ALA A 70 6.54 -0.70 -4.74
C ALA A 70 5.51 -1.84 -4.73
N PRO A 71 4.21 -1.55 -4.57
CA PRO A 71 3.15 -2.55 -4.63
C PRO A 71 2.93 -3.06 -6.06
N ALA A 72 2.16 -4.13 -6.19
CA ALA A 72 1.68 -4.66 -7.46
C ALA A 72 0.16 -4.84 -7.45
N SER A 73 -0.49 -4.74 -8.62
CA SER A 73 -1.93 -4.98 -8.76
C SER A 73 -2.29 -5.57 -10.12
N GLN A 74 -3.50 -6.10 -10.20
CA GLN A 74 -4.06 -6.58 -11.47
C GLN A 74 -5.58 -6.62 -11.40
N VAL A 75 -6.22 -6.41 -12.56
CA VAL A 75 -7.62 -6.81 -12.77
C VAL A 75 -7.71 -8.33 -12.80
N GLU A 76 -8.35 -8.92 -11.80
CA GLU A 76 -8.50 -10.37 -11.65
C GLU A 76 -9.62 -10.94 -12.52
N SER A 77 -10.72 -10.19 -12.64
CA SER A 77 -11.87 -10.64 -13.41
C SER A 77 -12.69 -9.48 -13.97
N VAL A 78 -13.26 -9.73 -15.13
CA VAL A 78 -14.24 -8.88 -15.79
C VAL A 78 -15.46 -9.74 -16.07
N TYR A 79 -16.64 -9.29 -15.63
CA TYR A 79 -17.90 -10.00 -15.83
C TYR A 79 -18.83 -9.19 -16.71
N LEU A 80 -19.35 -9.78 -17.78
CA LEU A 80 -20.40 -9.16 -18.61
C LEU A 80 -21.77 -9.44 -17.99
N MET A 81 -22.52 -8.37 -17.72
CA MET A 81 -23.84 -8.42 -17.09
C MET A 81 -24.98 -8.25 -18.11
N ASP A 82 -26.19 -8.70 -17.76
CA ASP A 82 -27.39 -8.73 -18.63
C ASP A 82 -27.72 -7.38 -19.31
N ASN A 83 -27.36 -6.24 -18.70
CA ASN A 83 -27.60 -4.89 -19.24
C ASN A 83 -26.37 -4.31 -19.97
N SER A 84 -25.48 -5.17 -20.50
CA SER A 84 -24.30 -4.79 -21.29
C SER A 84 -23.29 -3.89 -20.56
N TYR A 85 -23.24 -3.96 -19.23
CA TYR A 85 -22.17 -3.37 -18.44
C TYR A 85 -21.23 -4.44 -17.90
N TYR A 86 -20.05 -4.03 -17.47
CA TYR A 86 -19.03 -4.92 -16.95
C TYR A 86 -18.84 -4.71 -15.45
N ALA A 87 -18.77 -5.78 -14.67
CA ALA A 87 -18.25 -5.70 -13.30
C ALA A 87 -16.77 -6.09 -13.30
N LEU A 88 -15.94 -5.21 -12.77
CA LEU A 88 -14.50 -5.38 -12.68
C LEU A 88 -14.17 -5.72 -11.23
N ILE A 89 -13.29 -6.69 -11.03
CA ILE A 89 -12.70 -7.02 -9.73
C ILE A 89 -11.19 -7.01 -9.90
N TRP A 90 -10.50 -6.40 -8.95
CA TRP A 90 -9.05 -6.33 -8.92
C TRP A 90 -8.54 -6.56 -7.50
N SER A 91 -7.27 -6.90 -7.41
CA SER A 91 -6.54 -6.99 -6.16
C SER A 91 -5.13 -6.46 -6.35
N GLY A 92 -4.42 -6.36 -5.24
CA GLY A 92 -2.99 -6.12 -5.26
C GLY A 92 -2.30 -6.74 -4.07
N SER A 93 -0.98 -6.74 -4.14
CA SER A 93 -0.10 -7.20 -3.08
C SER A 93 0.97 -6.14 -2.80
N ASP A 94 1.39 -6.11 -1.55
CA ASP A 94 2.54 -5.36 -1.08
C ASP A 94 3.26 -6.18 -0.02
N THR A 95 4.58 -6.03 0.07
CA THR A 95 5.41 -6.87 0.95
C THR A 95 5.52 -6.35 2.38
N THR A 96 5.27 -5.06 2.63
CA THR A 96 5.63 -4.42 3.91
C THR A 96 4.52 -3.55 4.49
N SER A 97 4.21 -2.39 3.91
CA SER A 97 3.27 -1.42 4.48
C SER A 97 1.79 -1.74 4.18
N GLY A 98 1.57 -2.58 3.18
CA GLY A 98 0.27 -2.90 2.63
C GLY A 98 -0.24 -1.82 1.67
N ILE A 99 -1.25 -2.16 0.89
CA ILE A 99 -1.85 -1.22 -0.07
C ILE A 99 -2.68 -0.16 0.65
N ASP A 100 -2.54 1.09 0.22
CA ASP A 100 -3.41 2.20 0.61
C ASP A 100 -4.58 2.39 -0.38
N SER A 101 -4.28 2.44 -1.68
CA SER A 101 -5.27 2.75 -2.71
C SER A 101 -4.88 2.25 -4.11
N TYR A 102 -5.79 2.40 -5.07
CA TYR A 102 -5.63 2.03 -6.47
C TYR A 102 -6.04 3.19 -7.39
N LEU A 103 -5.31 3.32 -8.50
CA LEU A 103 -5.71 4.01 -9.72
C LEU A 103 -6.26 2.97 -10.70
N VAL A 104 -7.49 3.14 -11.16
CA VAL A 104 -8.14 2.24 -12.12
C VAL A 104 -8.32 2.98 -13.44
N GLN A 105 -7.86 2.37 -14.53
CA GLN A 105 -7.88 3.00 -15.84
C GLN A 105 -8.43 2.06 -16.90
N TYR A 106 -8.93 2.65 -17.98
CA TYR A 106 -9.39 1.93 -19.15
C TYR A 106 -8.92 2.61 -20.44
N ARG A 107 -8.87 1.86 -21.54
CA ARG A 107 -8.68 2.41 -22.89
C ARG A 107 -9.41 1.57 -23.91
N ALA A 108 -9.90 2.19 -24.98
CA ALA A 108 -10.44 1.43 -26.09
C ALA A 108 -9.31 0.71 -26.85
N LEU A 109 -9.62 -0.44 -27.44
CA LEU A 109 -8.69 -1.17 -28.30
C LEU A 109 -8.26 -0.28 -29.47
N GLY A 110 -6.94 -0.15 -29.67
CA GLY A 110 -6.34 0.71 -30.69
C GLY A 110 -6.00 2.13 -30.22
N GLU A 111 -6.44 2.55 -29.03
CA GLU A 111 -6.02 3.81 -28.43
C GLU A 111 -4.70 3.66 -27.66
N SER A 112 -3.87 4.71 -27.68
CA SER A 112 -2.59 4.74 -26.95
C SER A 112 -2.72 5.31 -25.53
N GLN A 113 -3.72 6.15 -25.29
CA GLN A 113 -3.91 6.86 -24.03
C GLN A 113 -4.86 6.10 -23.11
N TRP A 114 -4.50 6.05 -21.82
CA TRP A 114 -5.36 5.52 -20.77
C TRP A 114 -6.24 6.62 -20.18
N GLN A 115 -7.50 6.31 -19.95
CA GLN A 115 -8.48 7.17 -19.30
C GLN A 115 -8.68 6.72 -17.85
N THR A 116 -8.82 7.68 -16.93
CA THR A 116 -9.03 7.39 -15.51
C THR A 116 -10.49 7.03 -15.25
N LEU A 117 -10.71 5.82 -14.71
CA LEU A 117 -12.01 5.40 -14.17
C LEU A 117 -12.14 5.79 -12.70
N HIS A 118 -11.09 5.56 -11.91
CA HIS A 118 -10.99 5.97 -10.50
C HIS A 118 -9.56 6.41 -10.22
N GLU A 119 -9.39 7.63 -9.69
CA GLU A 119 -8.05 8.19 -9.46
C GLU A 119 -7.40 7.70 -8.17
N VAL A 120 -8.18 7.63 -7.07
CA VAL A 120 -7.74 7.13 -5.76
C VAL A 120 -8.92 6.38 -5.13
N THR A 121 -8.88 5.05 -5.16
CA THR A 121 -9.94 4.23 -4.57
C THR A 121 -9.38 3.12 -3.69
N LYS A 122 -10.05 2.85 -2.57
CA LYS A 122 -9.79 1.66 -1.73
C LYS A 122 -10.67 0.47 -2.10
N ARG A 123 -11.56 0.66 -3.08
CA ARG A 123 -12.42 -0.42 -3.59
C ARG A 123 -11.55 -1.41 -4.35
N THR A 124 -12.03 -2.64 -4.41
CA THR A 124 -11.49 -3.74 -5.20
C THR A 124 -12.47 -4.18 -6.30
N SER A 125 -13.53 -3.40 -6.50
CA SER A 125 -14.49 -3.64 -7.58
C SER A 125 -15.19 -2.35 -8.01
N THR A 126 -15.65 -2.34 -9.27
CA THR A 126 -16.49 -1.29 -9.84
C THR A 126 -17.31 -1.84 -11.00
N THR A 127 -18.34 -1.11 -11.38
CA THR A 127 -19.01 -1.31 -12.68
C THR A 127 -18.43 -0.35 -13.71
N PHE A 128 -18.27 -0.84 -14.95
CA PHE A 128 -17.90 -0.06 -16.12
C PHE A 128 -19.02 -0.12 -17.15
N HIS A 129 -19.50 1.05 -17.57
CA HIS A 129 -20.48 1.18 -18.64
C HIS A 129 -19.73 1.65 -19.89
N PRO A 130 -19.58 0.80 -20.91
CA PRO A 130 -18.80 1.14 -22.08
C PRO A 130 -19.45 2.33 -22.82
N PRO A 131 -18.68 3.37 -23.18
CA PRO A 131 -19.21 4.51 -23.95
C PRO A 131 -19.81 4.12 -25.31
N ASP A 132 -19.31 3.04 -25.90
CA ASP A 132 -19.74 2.50 -27.19
C ASP A 132 -19.50 0.99 -27.27
N GLY A 133 -19.74 0.37 -28.43
CA GLY A 133 -19.59 -1.08 -28.63
C GLY A 133 -18.15 -1.59 -28.81
N ARG A 134 -17.11 -0.77 -28.54
CA ARG A 134 -15.71 -1.20 -28.69
C ARG A 134 -15.27 -2.13 -27.56
N ILE A 135 -14.13 -2.76 -27.78
CA ILE A 135 -13.41 -3.52 -26.77
C ILE A 135 -12.61 -2.55 -25.91
N TYR A 136 -12.67 -2.74 -24.60
CA TYR A 136 -11.91 -1.92 -23.66
C TYR A 136 -10.92 -2.80 -22.88
N TRP A 137 -9.69 -2.30 -22.74
CA TRP A 137 -8.70 -2.81 -21.83
C TRP A 137 -8.81 -2.07 -20.50
N PHE A 138 -8.54 -2.78 -19.41
CA PHE A 138 -8.48 -2.25 -18.06
C PHE A 138 -7.08 -2.50 -17.49
N ARG A 139 -6.63 -1.58 -16.63
CA ARG A 139 -5.47 -1.79 -15.78
C ARG A 139 -5.68 -1.17 -14.42
N THR A 140 -4.98 -1.70 -13.43
CA THR A 140 -4.84 -1.07 -12.12
C THR A 140 -3.40 -0.67 -11.84
N GLN A 141 -3.23 0.33 -10.97
CA GLN A 141 -1.95 0.67 -10.36
C GLN A 141 -2.18 0.85 -8.86
N ALA A 142 -1.50 0.06 -8.02
CA ALA A 142 -1.56 0.20 -6.57
C ALA A 142 -0.65 1.33 -6.06
N ILE A 143 -1.04 1.90 -4.91
CA ILE A 143 -0.24 2.81 -4.09
C ILE A 143 -0.24 2.23 -2.67
N ASP A 144 0.94 2.08 -2.07
CA ASP A 144 1.09 1.53 -0.72
C ASP A 144 0.94 2.61 0.37
N LYS A 145 1.04 2.21 1.64
CA LYS A 145 0.94 3.16 2.77
C LYS A 145 2.23 3.95 3.02
N ALA A 146 3.34 3.57 2.40
CA ALA A 146 4.57 4.35 2.36
C ALA A 146 4.57 5.42 1.25
N GLY A 147 3.56 5.38 0.37
CA GLY A 147 3.39 6.31 -0.74
C GLY A 147 4.14 5.90 -2.01
N LEU A 148 4.60 4.65 -2.12
CA LEU A 148 5.19 4.13 -3.36
C LEU A 148 4.07 3.66 -4.29
N THR A 149 4.27 3.93 -5.58
CA THR A 149 3.30 3.60 -6.63
C THR A 149 3.83 2.48 -7.50
N GLU A 150 2.94 1.54 -7.83
CA GLU A 150 3.18 0.50 -8.81
C GLU A 150 3.65 1.10 -10.16
N SER A 151 4.63 0.44 -10.77
CA SER A 151 5.14 0.85 -12.08
C SER A 151 4.07 0.76 -13.17
N THR A 152 3.99 1.79 -14.01
CA THR A 152 2.98 1.84 -15.07
C THR A 152 3.19 0.77 -16.14
N SER A 153 2.24 -0.16 -16.26
CA SER A 153 2.25 -1.16 -17.34
C SER A 153 1.72 -0.57 -18.66
N ALA A 154 2.44 -0.78 -19.76
CA ALA A 154 1.98 -0.35 -21.09
C ALA A 154 0.82 -1.22 -21.62
N THR A 155 0.68 -2.45 -21.12
CA THR A 155 -0.39 -3.39 -21.46
C THR A 155 -1.56 -3.26 -20.48
N GLY A 156 -2.74 -3.71 -20.88
CA GLY A 156 -3.85 -3.88 -19.94
C GLY A 156 -3.75 -5.24 -19.25
N ASP A 157 -4.36 -5.33 -18.07
CA ASP A 157 -4.43 -6.57 -17.29
C ASP A 157 -5.48 -7.50 -17.90
N MET A 158 -6.65 -6.95 -18.23
CA MET A 158 -7.77 -7.69 -18.80
C MET A 158 -8.62 -6.79 -19.71
N SER A 159 -9.30 -7.38 -20.68
CA SER A 159 -10.22 -6.69 -21.59
C SER A 159 -11.64 -7.22 -21.52
N THR A 160 -12.58 -6.46 -22.06
CA THR A 160 -13.98 -6.90 -22.21
C THR A 160 -14.14 -8.15 -23.09
N ASN A 161 -13.18 -8.45 -23.98
CA ASN A 161 -13.18 -9.70 -24.76
C ASN A 161 -12.85 -10.94 -23.92
N GLN A 162 -12.25 -10.74 -22.75
CA GLN A 162 -11.95 -11.81 -21.79
C GLN A 162 -13.04 -11.90 -20.71
N ALA A 163 -14.13 -11.14 -20.84
CA ALA A 163 -15.17 -11.09 -19.84
C ALA A 163 -15.92 -12.42 -19.72
N ILE A 164 -16.19 -12.82 -18.48
CA ILE A 164 -17.03 -13.97 -18.17
C ILE A 164 -18.48 -13.52 -18.20
N GLN A 165 -19.29 -14.11 -19.09
CA GLN A 165 -20.70 -13.78 -19.18
C GLN A 165 -21.49 -14.40 -18.03
N VAL A 166 -22.05 -13.56 -17.16
CA VAL A 166 -22.88 -14.01 -16.06
C VAL A 166 -24.28 -14.28 -16.60
N HIS A 167 -24.62 -15.55 -16.72
CA HIS A 167 -26.00 -15.93 -17.03
C HIS A 167 -26.76 -16.06 -15.71
N ARG A 168 -28.03 -15.66 -15.68
CA ARG A 168 -28.92 -15.98 -14.54
C ARG A 168 -29.07 -17.49 -14.40
N VAL A 169 -28.22 -18.12 -13.61
CA VAL A 169 -28.47 -19.49 -13.12
C VAL A 169 -29.07 -19.34 -11.73
N ILE A 170 -30.36 -19.68 -11.62
CA ILE A 170 -31.09 -19.77 -10.35
C ILE A 170 -30.37 -20.82 -9.50
N LEU A 171 -29.65 -20.37 -8.46
CA LEU A 171 -29.17 -21.27 -7.41
C LEU A 171 -30.36 -21.58 -6.49
N TYR A 172 -30.94 -22.76 -6.63
CA TYR A 172 -31.85 -23.28 -5.61
C TYR A 172 -31.09 -23.43 -4.29
N PRO A 173 -31.61 -22.95 -3.15
CA PRO A 173 -31.00 -23.26 -1.87
C PRO A 173 -31.11 -24.77 -1.62
N LEU A 174 -29.95 -25.44 -1.50
CA LEU A 174 -29.87 -26.77 -0.92
C LEU A 174 -30.17 -26.63 0.58
N ILE A 175 -31.43 -26.82 0.96
CA ILE A 175 -31.80 -27.04 2.36
C ILE A 175 -31.46 -28.49 2.67
N PHE A 176 -30.35 -28.72 3.38
CA PHE A 176 -30.14 -30.01 4.05
C PHE A 176 -31.04 -30.04 5.30
N GLN A 177 -31.91 -31.07 5.38
CA GLN A 177 -32.67 -31.41 6.58
C GLN A 177 -31.77 -32.06 7.63
#